data_AF-A0A529ZSD8-F1
#
_entry.id   AF-A0A529ZSD8-F1
#
_cell.length_a   1.000
_cell.length_b   1.000
_cell.length_c   1.000
_cell.angle_alpha   90.00
_cell.angle_beta   90.00
_cell.angle_gamma   90.00
#
_symmetry.space_group_name_H-M   'P 1'
#
loop_
_entity.id
_entity.type
_entity.pdbx_description
1 polymer ?
#
loop_
_entity_poly.entity_id
_entity_poly.type
_entity_poly.pdbx_seq_one_letter_code
_entity_poly.pdbx_strand_id
1 'polypeptide(L)'
;MAETTMTHASRMEPSPAGWRGIAADWASDQRAFKNVSWGKAMMWIFLLSDTFIFGCFLLSYMTARMSTRVPWPNPSEVFALRIGGSEIPLILIAIMTFVLISSSGTMAMAVNFGYRHNRRKTAILM
;
A
#
# COMPACT_ATOMS: atom_id res chain seq x y z
N MET A 1 -41.79 -12.94 -48.29
CA MET A 1 -40.85 -13.51 -47.31
C MET A 1 -40.13 -12.33 -46.68
N ALA A 2 -40.50 -11.98 -45.45
CA ALA A 2 -40.06 -10.77 -44.77
C ALA A 2 -38.78 -11.06 -43.98
N GLU A 3 -37.76 -10.25 -44.24
CA GLU A 3 -36.50 -10.16 -43.52
C GLU A 3 -36.67 -9.08 -42.45
N THR A 4 -36.46 -9.39 -41.17
CA THR A 4 -36.26 -8.38 -40.13
C THR A 4 -35.37 -8.94 -39.02
N THR A 5 -34.08 -8.72 -39.17
CA THR A 5 -33.05 -8.83 -38.15
C THR A 5 -33.26 -7.71 -37.13
N MET A 6 -33.91 -8.03 -36.00
CA MET A 6 -34.02 -7.10 -34.86
C MET A 6 -32.72 -7.14 -34.06
N THR A 7 -31.86 -6.17 -34.35
CA THR A 7 -30.67 -5.81 -33.58
C THR A 7 -31.05 -5.56 -32.12
N HIS A 8 -30.53 -6.37 -31.19
CA HIS A 8 -30.60 -6.10 -29.75
C HIS A 8 -29.74 -4.86 -29.44
N ALA A 9 -30.31 -3.67 -29.60
CA ALA A 9 -29.72 -2.44 -29.09
C ALA A 9 -29.84 -2.46 -27.56
N SER A 10 -28.74 -2.77 -26.88
CA SER A 10 -28.60 -2.57 -25.43
C SER A 10 -28.78 -1.08 -25.13
N ARG A 11 -29.98 -0.69 -24.72
CA ARG A 11 -30.28 0.67 -24.24
C ARG A 11 -29.53 0.87 -22.92
N MET A 12 -28.41 1.60 -22.98
CA MET A 12 -27.66 2.03 -21.81
C MET A 12 -28.40 3.21 -21.18
N GLU A 13 -29.20 2.92 -20.14
CA GLU A 13 -29.88 3.94 -19.35
C GLU A 13 -28.84 4.92 -18.74
N PRO A 14 -29.11 6.23 -18.72
CA PRO A 14 -28.16 7.21 -18.20
C PRO A 14 -27.97 7.01 -16.70
N SER A 15 -26.74 6.70 -16.27
CA SER A 15 -26.39 6.62 -14.85
C SER A 15 -26.68 7.97 -14.16
N PRO A 16 -27.31 7.99 -12.98
CA PRO A 16 -27.68 9.23 -12.31
C PRO A 16 -26.43 10.07 -12.00
N ALA A 17 -26.34 11.28 -12.54
CA ALA A 17 -25.19 12.16 -12.30
C ALA A 17 -25.10 12.65 -10.84
N GLY A 18 -23.88 12.83 -10.35
CA GLY A 18 -23.58 13.38 -9.02
C GLY A 18 -23.35 12.33 -7.93
N TRP A 19 -23.43 12.74 -6.66
CA TRP A 19 -23.16 11.88 -5.49
C TRP A 19 -23.99 10.59 -5.45
N ARG A 20 -25.18 10.61 -6.05
CA ARG A 20 -26.07 9.43 -6.17
C ARG A 20 -25.55 8.43 -7.22
N GLY A 21 -24.88 8.90 -8.27
CA GLY A 21 -24.17 8.05 -9.23
C GLY A 21 -22.97 7.37 -8.60
N ILE A 22 -22.17 8.12 -7.83
CA ILE A 22 -21.03 7.56 -7.09
C ILE A 22 -21.50 6.51 -6.08
N ALA A 23 -22.60 6.77 -5.36
CA ALA A 23 -23.18 5.79 -4.42
C ALA A 23 -23.75 4.56 -5.14
N ALA A 24 -24.38 4.73 -6.30
CA ALA A 24 -24.88 3.64 -7.11
C ALA A 24 -23.75 2.79 -7.71
N ASP A 25 -22.68 3.42 -8.21
CA ASP A 25 -21.47 2.77 -8.70
C ASP A 25 -20.79 2.01 -7.57
N TRP A 26 -20.63 2.63 -6.39
CA TRP A 26 -20.06 1.99 -5.19
C TRP A 26 -20.88 0.80 -4.70
N ALA A 27 -22.21 0.91 -4.72
CA ALA A 27 -23.10 -0.20 -4.38
C ALA A 27 -23.05 -1.32 -5.44
N SER A 28 -22.88 -0.98 -6.72
CA SER A 28 -22.68 -1.96 -7.79
C SER A 28 -21.30 -2.65 -7.70
N ASP A 29 -20.30 -1.94 -7.18
CA ASP A 29 -18.95 -2.41 -6.86
C ASP A 29 -18.89 -3.36 -5.64
N GLN A 30 -20.02 -3.66 -5.00
CA GLN A 30 -20.12 -4.85 -4.14
C GLN A 30 -19.75 -6.15 -4.90
N ARG A 31 -19.77 -6.15 -6.23
CA ARG A 31 -19.21 -7.22 -7.05
C ARG A 31 -17.67 -7.26 -7.06
N ALA A 32 -16.99 -6.11 -6.94
CA ALA A 32 -15.53 -6.04 -6.85
C ALA A 32 -15.01 -6.73 -5.58
N PHE A 33 -15.76 -6.65 -4.47
CA PHE A 33 -15.43 -7.35 -3.21
C PHE A 33 -15.91 -8.81 -3.18
N LYS A 34 -16.94 -9.20 -3.95
CA LYS A 34 -17.40 -10.60 -4.02
C LYS A 34 -16.39 -11.55 -4.68
N ASN A 35 -15.53 -11.05 -5.56
CA ASN A 35 -14.50 -11.86 -6.23
C ASN A 35 -13.19 -11.95 -5.43
N VAL A 36 -13.11 -11.34 -4.24
CA VAL A 36 -11.94 -11.40 -3.38
C VAL A 36 -12.09 -12.57 -2.42
N SER A 37 -11.19 -13.55 -2.52
CA SER A 37 -11.10 -14.65 -1.55
C SER A 37 -11.03 -14.09 -0.13
N TRP A 38 -11.77 -14.66 0.82
CA TRP A 38 -11.82 -14.21 2.21
C TRP A 38 -10.44 -13.92 2.82
N GLY A 39 -9.43 -14.76 2.55
CA GLY A 39 -8.05 -14.55 3.01
C GLY A 39 -7.39 -13.26 2.48
N LYS A 40 -7.67 -12.86 1.23
CA LYS A 40 -7.19 -11.58 0.68
C LYS A 40 -7.89 -10.40 1.35
N ALA A 41 -9.18 -10.51 1.66
CA ALA A 41 -9.92 -9.45 2.35
C ALA A 41 -9.38 -9.23 3.78
N MET A 42 -9.08 -10.30 4.52
CA MET A 42 -8.47 -10.19 5.86
C MET A 42 -7.10 -9.50 5.81
N MET A 43 -6.27 -9.80 4.79
CA MET A 43 -4.99 -9.11 4.59
C MET A 43 -5.17 -7.60 4.40
N TRP A 44 -6.14 -7.17 3.58
CA TRP A 44 -6.41 -5.75 3.37
C TRP A 44 -6.88 -5.04 4.63
N ILE A 45 -7.73 -5.67 5.44
CA ILE A 45 -8.18 -5.11 6.73
C ILE A 45 -6.99 -4.97 7.69
N PHE A 46 -6.11 -5.96 7.75
CA PHE A 46 -4.91 -5.93 8.58
C PHE A 46 -3.93 -4.83 8.14
N LEU A 47 -3.67 -4.68 6.84
CA LEU A 47 -2.83 -3.61 6.32
C LEU A 47 -3.42 -2.22 6.60
N LEU A 48 -4.75 -2.09 6.51
CA LEU A 48 -5.45 -0.86 6.85
C LEU A 48 -5.34 -0.55 8.36
N SER A 49 -5.46 -1.55 9.23
CA SER A 49 -5.30 -1.35 10.68
C SER A 49 -3.89 -0.91 11.04
N ASP A 50 -2.87 -1.51 10.43
CA ASP A 50 -1.48 -1.11 10.65
C ASP A 50 -1.24 0.33 10.18
N THR A 51 -1.78 0.69 9.02
CA THR A 51 -1.70 2.07 8.50
C THR A 51 -2.35 3.08 9.45
N PHE A 52 -3.50 2.72 10.05
CA PHE A 52 -4.17 3.57 11.03
C PHE A 52 -3.33 3.74 12.30
N ILE A 53 -2.74 2.66 12.81
CA ILE A 53 -1.85 2.69 13.98
C ILE A 53 -0.63 3.61 13.71
N PHE A 54 0.02 3.46 12.55
CA PHE A 54 1.10 4.35 12.14
C PHE A 54 0.64 5.80 11.99
N GLY A 55 -0.56 6.03 11.49
CA GLY A 55 -1.18 7.35 11.40
C GLY A 55 -1.36 8.00 12.78
N CYS A 56 -1.86 7.26 13.77
CA CYS A 56 -1.96 7.72 15.15
C CYS A 56 -0.57 8.06 15.73
N PHE A 57 0.44 7.24 15.49
CA PHE A 57 1.80 7.54 15.94
C PHE A 57 2.35 8.81 15.28
N LEU A 58 2.13 9.00 13.98
CA LEU A 58 2.60 10.21 13.29
C LEU A 58 1.88 11.48 13.79
N LEU A 59 0.57 11.40 14.05
CA LEU A 59 -0.19 12.49 14.66
C LEU A 59 0.29 12.81 16.07
N SER A 60 0.57 11.79 16.88
CA SER A 60 1.11 11.96 18.23
C SER A 60 2.49 12.62 18.21
N TYR A 61 3.35 12.22 17.26
CA TYR A 61 4.67 12.81 17.05
C TYR A 61 4.54 14.28 16.60
N MET A 62 3.65 14.58 15.66
CA MET A 62 3.42 15.95 15.20
C MET A 62 2.91 16.83 16.35
N THR A 63 1.97 16.32 17.14
CA THR A 63 1.43 17.01 18.31
C THR A 63 2.53 17.30 19.35
N ALA A 64 3.39 16.32 19.64
CA ALA A 64 4.54 16.50 20.54
C ALA A 64 5.55 17.51 19.99
N ARG A 65 5.77 17.51 18.67
CA ARG A 65 6.67 18.44 18.00
C ARG A 65 6.15 19.87 18.02
N MET A 66 4.83 20.06 17.93
CA MET A 66 4.20 21.38 17.99
C MET A 66 4.05 21.90 19.43
N SER A 67 3.89 21.02 20.42
CA SER A 67 3.65 21.42 21.82
C SER A 67 4.91 21.72 22.61
N THR A 68 6.08 21.23 22.18
CA THR A 68 7.34 21.53 22.87
C THR A 68 7.85 22.93 22.53
N ARG A 69 8.25 23.67 23.57
CA ARG A 69 8.92 24.98 23.44
C ARG A 69 10.44 24.86 23.44
N VAL A 70 10.97 23.66 23.67
CA VAL A 70 12.41 23.38 23.71
C VAL A 70 12.87 22.96 22.31
N PRO A 71 14.05 23.40 21.84
CA PRO A 71 14.61 22.94 20.57
C PRO A 71 14.69 21.41 20.51
N TRP A 72 14.20 20.81 19.43
CA TRP A 72 14.26 19.36 19.24
C TRP A 72 15.72 18.93 18.97
N PRO A 73 16.18 17.79 19.52
CA PRO A 73 17.55 17.31 19.29
C PRO A 73 17.86 17.12 17.81
N ASN A 74 19.11 17.41 17.44
CA ASN A 74 19.58 17.34 16.06
C ASN A 74 19.65 15.86 15.60
N PRO A 75 18.88 15.43 14.60
CA PRO A 75 18.87 14.04 14.15
C PRO A 75 20.23 13.53 13.68
N SER A 76 21.09 14.43 13.21
CA SER A 76 22.44 14.07 12.74
C SER A 76 23.34 13.56 13.87
N GLU A 77 23.17 14.03 15.10
CA GLU A 77 23.95 13.59 16.28
C GLU A 77 23.37 12.32 16.91
N VAL A 78 22.03 12.19 16.94
CA VAL A 78 21.33 11.06 17.57
C VAL A 78 21.46 9.76 16.77
N PHE A 79 21.56 9.86 15.43
CA PHE A 79 21.68 8.72 14.53
C PHE A 79 23.06 8.60 13.87
N ALA A 80 24.07 9.32 14.37
CA ALA A 80 25.44 9.16 13.91
C ALA A 80 26.00 7.79 14.34
N LEU A 81 26.56 7.05 13.37
CA LEU A 81 27.42 5.91 13.68
C LEU A 81 28.86 6.43 13.78
N ARG A 82 29.50 6.26 14.93
CA ARG A 82 30.91 6.60 15.12
C ARG A 82 31.77 5.47 14.57
N ILE A 83 32.40 5.68 13.40
CA ILE A 83 33.36 4.73 12.81
C ILE A 83 34.70 5.45 12.69
N GLY A 84 35.73 4.96 13.38
CA GLY A 84 37.11 5.44 13.22
C GLY A 84 37.36 6.91 13.59
N GLY A 85 36.58 7.49 14.50
CA GLY A 85 36.74 8.89 14.95
C GLY A 85 36.04 9.94 14.08
N SER A 86 35.39 9.53 12.99
CA SER A 86 34.51 10.37 12.17
C SER A 86 33.05 10.03 12.48
N GLU A 87 32.25 11.03 12.85
CA GLU A 87 30.79 10.91 12.88
C GLU A 87 30.26 10.99 11.46
N ILE A 88 29.74 9.87 10.95
CA ILE A 88 29.01 9.88 9.68
C ILE A 88 27.52 9.96 10.04
N PRO A 89 26.90 11.15 9.97
CA PRO A 89 25.51 11.33 10.32
C PRO A 89 24.59 10.57 9.36
N LEU A 90 23.46 10.08 9.86
CA LEU A 90 22.33 9.50 9.08
C LEU A 90 22.61 8.17 8.35
N ILE A 91 23.83 7.63 8.38
CA ILE A 91 24.17 6.40 7.64
C ILE A 91 23.41 5.16 8.14
N LEU A 92 23.10 5.10 9.45
CA LEU A 92 22.33 4.01 10.04
C LEU A 92 20.91 3.94 9.46
N ILE A 93 20.25 5.10 9.33
CA ILE A 93 18.92 5.19 8.72
C ILE A 93 19.00 4.81 7.24
N ALA A 94 20.00 5.34 6.52
CA ALA A 94 20.19 5.05 5.10
C ALA A 94 20.35 3.56 4.81
N ILE A 95 21.19 2.85 5.58
CA ILE A 95 21.41 1.40 5.42
C ILE A 95 20.13 0.62 5.77
N MET A 96 19.49 0.94 6.88
CA MET A 96 18.25 0.27 7.29
C MET A 96 17.17 0.40 6.22
N THR A 97 16.94 1.60 5.69
CA THR A 97 15.96 1.86 4.63
C THR A 97 16.35 1.16 3.32
N PHE A 98 17.63 1.18 2.93
CA PHE A 98 18.10 0.49 1.72
C PHE A 98 17.84 -1.02 1.79
N VAL A 99 18.12 -1.66 2.94
CA VAL A 99 17.88 -3.09 3.16
C VAL A 99 16.38 -3.40 3.10
N LEU A 100 15.53 -2.60 3.75
CA LEU A 100 14.08 -2.82 3.78
C LEU A 100 13.44 -2.65 2.39
N ILE A 101 13.81 -1.62 1.64
CA ILE A 101 13.30 -1.39 0.27
C ILE A 101 13.75 -2.51 -0.66
N SER A 102 15.04 -2.88 -0.61
CA SER A 102 15.58 -3.97 -1.42
C SER A 102 14.90 -5.30 -1.08
N SER A 103 14.68 -5.58 0.21
CA SER A 103 13.97 -6.79 0.69
C SER A 103 12.50 -6.83 0.25
N SER A 104 11.82 -5.68 0.17
CA SER A 104 10.47 -5.61 -0.39
C SER A 104 10.46 -5.97 -1.88
N GLY A 105 11.47 -5.50 -2.63
CA GLY A 105 11.65 -5.82 -4.04
C GLY A 105 11.91 -7.32 -4.29
N THR A 106 12.77 -7.95 -3.50
CA THR A 106 13.04 -9.40 -3.62
C THR A 106 11.79 -10.23 -3.34
N MET A 107 11.00 -9.86 -2.34
CA MET A 107 9.72 -10.51 -2.02
C MET A 107 8.70 -10.39 -3.16
N ALA A 108 8.55 -9.21 -3.75
CA ALA A 108 7.65 -9.00 -4.89
C ALA A 108 8.03 -9.87 -6.10
N MET A 109 9.34 -9.99 -6.38
CA MET A 109 9.84 -10.89 -7.42
C MET A 109 9.60 -12.36 -7.09
N ALA A 110 9.83 -12.77 -5.84
CA ALA A 110 9.58 -14.14 -5.39
C ALA A 110 8.12 -14.54 -5.58
N VAL A 111 7.17 -13.65 -5.24
CA VAL A 111 5.73 -13.83 -5.46
C VAL A 111 5.40 -13.97 -6.95
N ASN A 112 5.99 -13.14 -7.82
CA ASN A 112 5.82 -13.26 -9.27
C ASN A 112 6.31 -14.61 -9.81
N PHE A 113 7.47 -15.10 -9.37
CA PHE A 113 7.94 -16.44 -9.74
C PHE A 113 7.10 -17.57 -9.13
N GLY A 114 6.48 -17.33 -7.97
CA GLY A 114 5.51 -18.22 -7.34
C GLY A 114 4.27 -18.43 -8.21
N TYR A 115 3.71 -17.36 -8.78
CA TYR A 115 2.62 -17.44 -9.76
C TYR A 115 3.01 -18.21 -11.02
N ARG A 116 4.29 -18.13 -11.43
CA ARG A 116 4.83 -18.89 -12.58
C ARG A 116 5.23 -20.33 -12.22
N HIS A 117 4.88 -20.80 -11.01
CA HIS A 117 5.21 -22.13 -10.48
C HIS A 117 6.70 -22.51 -10.52
N ASN A 118 7.62 -21.53 -10.59
CA ASN A 118 9.06 -21.79 -10.63
C ASN A 118 9.65 -21.87 -9.21
N ARG A 119 9.49 -23.03 -8.57
CA ARG A 119 9.86 -23.27 -7.18
C ARG A 119 11.32 -22.95 -6.85
N ARG A 120 12.27 -23.25 -7.75
CA ARG A 120 13.70 -22.96 -7.55
C ARG A 120 13.97 -21.46 -7.47
N LYS A 121 13.41 -20.67 -8.41
CA LYS A 121 13.64 -19.21 -8.42
C LYS A 121 12.91 -18.51 -7.27
N THR A 122 11.73 -18.99 -6.87
CA THR A 122 11.03 -18.48 -5.69
C THR A 122 11.83 -18.72 -4.41
N ALA A 123 12.38 -19.92 -4.21
CA ALA A 123 13.13 -20.25 -2.99
C ALA A 123 14.48 -19.50 -2.86
N ILE A 124 15.11 -19.12 -3.98
CA ILE A 124 16.36 -18.34 -3.96
C ILE A 124 16.11 -16.86 -3.64
N LEU A 125 14.92 -16.36 -3.92
CA LEU A 125 14.55 -14.94 -3.74
C LEU A 125 13.81 -14.66 -2.42
N MET A 126 13.47 -15.70 -1.67
CA MET A 126 12.85 -15.64 -0.35
C MET A 126 13.93 -15.62 0.73
#